data_AF-A0A518XDG2-F1
#
_entry.id   AF-A0A518XDG2-F1
#
_cell.length_a   1.000
_cell.length_b   1.000
_cell.length_c   1.000
_cell.angle_alpha   90.00
_cell.angle_beta   90.00
_cell.angle_gamma   90.00
#
_symmetry.space_group_name_H-M   'P 1'
#
loop_
_entity.id
_entity.type
_entity.pdbx_description
1 polymer ?
#
loop_
_entity_poly.entity_id
_entity_poly.type
_entity_poly.pdbx_seq_one_letter_code
_entity_poly.pdbx_strand_id
1 'polypeptide(L)' 'MQTSDYKRRGNQISLGRRWTVDELEQLKELAATTPPKVIARKLNRSYESVRQRASRSRIRFLEERSKVITGTKSNL' A
#
# COMPACT_ATOMS: atom_id res chain seq x y z
N MET A 1 -28.79 -18.77 3.35
CA MET A 1 -27.49 -18.92 2.66
C MET A 1 -26.43 -18.22 3.50
N GLN A 2 -25.64 -18.97 4.29
CA GLN A 2 -24.52 -18.37 5.03
C GLN A 2 -23.37 -18.12 4.05
N THR A 3 -23.25 -16.88 3.54
CA THR A 3 -22.05 -16.45 2.81
C THR A 3 -20.90 -16.42 3.80
N SER A 4 -20.00 -17.38 3.69
CA SER A 4 -18.86 -17.54 4.57
C SER A 4 -18.00 -16.25 4.54
N ASP A 5 -17.94 -15.56 5.68
CA ASP A 5 -17.12 -14.36 5.93
C ASP A 5 -15.62 -14.72 5.95
N TYR A 6 -15.10 -15.25 4.85
CA TYR A 6 -13.68 -15.45 4.69
C TYR A 6 -13.05 -14.08 4.53
N LYS A 7 -12.72 -13.42 5.66
CA LYS A 7 -11.79 -12.28 5.72
C LYS A 7 -10.62 -12.60 4.79
N ARG A 8 -10.59 -11.98 3.61
CA ARG A 8 -9.52 -12.22 2.64
C ARG A 8 -8.19 -11.95 3.34
N ARG A 9 -7.24 -12.87 3.21
CA ARG A 9 -5.89 -12.67 3.74
C ARG A 9 -5.36 -11.34 3.25
N GLY A 10 -4.53 -10.65 4.04
CA GLY A 10 -4.07 -9.28 3.74
C GLY A 10 -3.52 -9.09 2.31
N ASN A 11 -2.90 -10.13 1.74
CA ASN A 11 -2.40 -10.17 0.37
C ASN A 11 -3.49 -10.35 -0.72
N GLN A 12 -4.64 -10.91 -0.37
CA GLN A 12 -5.78 -11.19 -1.25
C GLN A 12 -6.83 -10.06 -1.28
N ILE A 13 -6.75 -9.08 -0.37
CA ILE A 13 -7.70 -7.95 -0.27
C ILE A 13 -7.82 -7.20 -1.61
N SER A 14 -6.73 -7.12 -2.37
CA SER A 14 -6.67 -6.38 -3.63
C SER A 14 -6.83 -7.24 -4.90
N LEU A 15 -6.94 -8.58 -4.80
CA LEU A 15 -6.95 -9.46 -5.98
C LEU A 15 -8.12 -9.13 -6.90
N GLY A 16 -7.80 -8.64 -8.10
CA GLY A 16 -8.76 -8.33 -9.18
C GLY A 16 -9.38 -6.92 -9.12
N ARG A 17 -9.20 -6.15 -8.03
CA ARG A 17 -9.79 -4.81 -7.92
C ARG A 17 -8.92 -3.78 -8.67
N ARG A 18 -9.47 -3.13 -9.70
CA ARG A 18 -8.78 -2.05 -10.44
C ARG A 18 -8.57 -0.82 -9.55
N TRP A 19 -7.52 -0.05 -9.83
CA TRP A 19 -7.29 1.25 -9.17
C TRP A 19 -8.16 2.31 -9.81
N THR A 20 -8.93 3.04 -9.01
CA THR A 20 -9.67 4.22 -9.49
C THR A 20 -8.76 5.45 -9.54
N VAL A 21 -9.18 6.50 -10.25
CA VAL A 21 -8.45 7.77 -10.29
C VAL A 21 -8.36 8.38 -8.89
N ASP A 22 -9.48 8.39 -8.16
CA ASP A 22 -9.56 8.87 -6.78
C ASP A 22 -8.58 8.12 -5.84
N GLU A 23 -8.50 6.78 -5.92
CA GLU A 23 -7.53 6.01 -5.13
C GLU A 23 -6.07 6.37 -5.48
N LEU A 24 -5.79 6.80 -6.72
CA LEU A 24 -4.45 7.21 -7.14
C LEU A 24 -4.09 8.60 -6.65
N GLU A 25 -5.05 9.52 -6.65
CA GLU A 25 -4.88 10.86 -6.10
C GLU A 25 -4.64 10.77 -4.59
N GLN A 26 -5.48 10.03 -3.87
CA GLN A 26 -5.27 9.76 -2.45
C GLN A 26 -3.92 9.10 -2.17
N LEU A 27 -3.51 8.12 -2.98
CA LEU A 27 -2.19 7.49 -2.85
C LEU A 27 -1.06 8.51 -3.01
N LYS A 28 -1.16 9.42 -3.99
CA LYS A 28 -0.15 10.44 -4.25
C LYS A 28 -0.05 11.46 -3.12
N GLU A 29 -1.18 11.96 -2.64
CA GLU A 29 -1.24 12.92 -1.53
C GLU A 29 -0.71 12.31 -0.23
N LEU A 30 -1.18 11.10 0.10
CA LEU A 30 -0.78 10.42 1.32
C LEU A 30 0.69 9.96 1.27
N ALA A 31 1.23 9.60 0.11
CA ALA A 31 2.61 9.13 -0.01
C ALA A 31 3.66 10.17 0.44
N ALA A 32 3.32 11.47 0.39
CA ALA A 32 4.19 12.55 0.81
C ALA A 32 4.36 12.64 2.34
N THR A 33 3.35 12.24 3.11
CA THR A 33 3.27 12.44 4.57
C THR A 33 3.15 11.14 5.37
N THR A 34 2.65 10.09 4.74
CA THR A 34 2.14 8.90 5.43
C THR A 34 2.91 7.65 5.00
N PRO A 35 3.28 6.75 5.93
CA PRO A 35 3.91 5.47 5.58
C PRO A 35 2.98 4.56 4.78
N PRO A 36 3.49 3.79 3.81
CA PRO A 36 2.67 2.94 2.94
C PRO A 36 1.84 1.88 3.67
N LYS A 37 2.28 1.40 4.86
CA LYS A 37 1.47 0.50 5.72
C LYS A 37 0.18 1.16 6.22
N VAL A 38 0.22 2.46 6.52
CA VAL A 38 -0.94 3.22 6.96
C VAL A 38 -1.85 3.51 5.76
N ILE A 39 -1.27 3.87 4.61
CA ILE A 39 -2.01 4.08 3.36
C ILE A 39 -2.76 2.82 2.95
N ALA A 40 -2.14 1.65 3.04
CA ALA A 40 -2.76 0.36 2.75
C ALA A 40 -4.03 0.13 3.59
N ARG A 41 -3.99 0.46 4.90
CA ARG A 41 -5.15 0.39 5.78
C ARG A 41 -6.24 1.38 5.38
N LYS A 42 -5.87 2.63 5.04
CA LYS A 42 -6.83 3.67 4.61
C LYS A 42 -7.54 3.31 3.31
N LEU A 43 -6.80 2.83 2.31
CA LEU A 43 -7.34 2.46 1.00
C LEU A 43 -8.02 1.08 0.99
N ASN A 44 -7.98 0.36 2.12
CA ASN A 44 -8.39 -1.04 2.23
C ASN A 44 -7.77 -1.90 1.11
N ARG A 45 -6.45 -1.78 0.95
CA ARG A 45 -5.64 -2.48 -0.05
C ARG A 45 -4.50 -3.21 0.64
N SER A 46 -3.96 -4.23 0.00
CA SER A 46 -2.74 -4.88 0.47
C SER A 46 -1.55 -3.91 0.38
N TYR A 47 -0.63 -4.01 1.34
CA TYR A 47 0.62 -3.24 1.33
C TYR A 47 1.41 -3.44 0.02
N GLU A 48 1.48 -4.69 -0.45
CA GLU A 48 2.16 -5.01 -1.71
C GLU A 48 1.50 -4.36 -2.92
N SER A 49 0.16 -4.35 -2.99
CA SER A 49 -0.56 -3.67 -4.06
C SER A 49 -0.31 -2.15 -4.05
N VAL A 50 -0.26 -1.54 -2.86
CA VAL A 50 0.08 -0.12 -2.71
C VAL A 50 1.49 0.18 -3.20
N ARG A 51 2.47 -0.64 -2.79
CA ARG A 51 3.87 -0.49 -3.21
C ARG A 51 4.06 -0.70 -4.71
N GLN A 52 3.47 -1.77 -5.26
CA GLN A 52 3.53 -2.06 -6.69
C GLN A 52 2.87 -0.95 -7.51
N ARG A 53 1.71 -0.43 -7.06
CA ARG A 53 1.05 0.67 -7.76
C ARG A 53 1.86 1.95 -7.72
N ALA A 54 2.37 2.34 -6.56
CA ALA A 54 3.21 3.53 -6.42
C ALA A 54 4.47 3.45 -7.30
N SER A 55 5.13 2.30 -7.33
CA SER A 55 6.27 2.05 -8.23
C SER A 55 5.90 2.25 -9.71
N ARG A 56 4.78 1.68 -10.16
CA ARG A 56 4.28 1.85 -11.54
C ARG A 56 3.87 3.30 -11.86
N SER A 57 3.35 4.02 -10.87
CA SER A 57 2.95 5.42 -10.98
C SER A 57 4.07 6.42 -10.68
N ARG A 58 5.31 5.95 -10.43
CA ARG A 58 6.48 6.76 -10.04
C ARG A 58 6.25 7.63 -8.79
N ILE A 59 5.38 7.19 -7.90
CA ILE A 59 5.12 7.83 -6.60
C ILE A 59 6.16 7.31 -5.60
N ARG A 60 6.90 8.21 -4.96
CA ARG A 60 7.88 7.86 -3.90
C ARG A 60 7.25 8.06 -2.53
N PHE A 61 7.41 7.08 -1.65
CA PHE A 61 6.94 7.19 -0.27
C PHE A 61 7.96 7.93 0.60
N LEU A 62 7.47 8.64 1.62
CA LEU A 62 8.30 9.22 2.68
C LEU A 62 9.20 8.16 3.36
N GLU A 63 8.72 6.92 3.50
CA GLU A 63 9.47 5.80 4.11
C GLU A 63 10.78 5.49 3.36
N GLU A 64 10.86 5.76 2.06
CA GLU A 64 12.10 5.60 1.29
C GLU A 64 13.07 6.76 1.51
N ARG A 65 12.59 7.95 1.89
CA ARG A 65 13.47 9.07 2.28
C ARG A 65 14.19 8.80 3.60
N SER A 66 13.55 8.10 4.54
CA SER A 66 14.12 7.82 5.87
C SER A 66 15.11 6.65 5.87
N LYS A 67 14.96 5.67 4.96
CA LYS A 67 15.92 4.55 4.82
C LYS A 67 17.30 4.97 4.33
N VAL A 68 17.43 6.16 3.72
CA VAL A 68 18.74 6.74 3.37
C VAL A 68 19.54 7.09 4.63
N ILE A 69 18.87 7.28 5.78
CA ILE A 69 19.49 7.66 7.06
C ILE A 69 19.70 6.43 7.97
N THR A 70 18.87 5.38 7.82
CA THR A 70 18.91 4.17 8.67
C THR A 70 19.19 2.93 7.82
N GLY A 71 20.44 2.78 7.38
CA GLY A 71 20.93 1.51 6.88
C GLY A 71 21.00 0.48 8.00
N THR A 72 19.91 -0.27 8.24
CA THR A 72 19.97 -1.47 9.07
C THR A 72 19.16 -2.59 8.42
N LYS A 73 19.87 -3.60 7.94
CA LYS A 73 19.30 -4.89 7.51
C LYS A 73 18.61 -5.55 8.71
N SER A 74 17.53 -6.28 8.45
CA SER A 74 17.15 -7.40 9.31
C SER A 74 16.65 -8.53 8.43
N ASN A 75 17.57 -9.43 8.09
CA ASN A 75 17.25 -10.84 7.89
C ASN A 75 17.05 -11.41 9.29
N LEU A 76 15.91 -12.07 9.52
CA LEU A 76 15.78 -13.17 10.47
C LEU A 76 15.27 -14.38 9.70
#